data_AF-A0A378B6W5-F1
#
_entry.id   AF-A0A378B6W5-F1
#
_cell.length_a   1.000
_cell.length_b   1.000
_cell.length_c   1.000
_cell.angle_alpha   90.00
_cell.angle_beta   90.00
_cell.angle_gamma   90.00
#
_symmetry.space_group_name_H-M   'P 1'
#
loop_
_entity.id
_entity.type
_entity.pdbx_description
1 polymer ?
#
loop_
_entity_poly.entity_id
_entity_poly.type
_entity_poly.pdbx_seq_one_letter_code
_entity_poly.pdbx_strand_id
1 'polypeptide(L)'
;MTGATPDSFVSHDMTKAADGVWTWKSEPMKPNLYEYYFDVDGFRSVDTGSRYQKPQRQVNTSLILVPGSILDDREVAHGDLRTLTYHSKALNAERRLYVWTPPGYSGTGDPLPVLYFYHGFGDSGLSAIDQGRIPQIMDNLLAEGKIKPMLVVVPDTETDIPEAVAENFPPQERRKTFYPLNAQAADKELMQDIIPLIDARFNVRKDADGRALAASRRAVIRRWFPE
;
A
#
# COMPACT_ATOMS: atom_id res chain seq x y z
N MET A 1 8.33 -7.50 3.73
CA MET A 1 8.81 -6.38 4.57
C MET A 1 9.26 -5.29 3.61
N THR A 2 8.42 -4.29 3.36
CA THR A 2 8.67 -3.18 2.44
C THR A 2 8.29 -1.89 3.15
N GLY A 3 9.30 -1.14 3.60
CA GLY A 3 9.15 0.11 4.34
C GLY A 3 10.42 0.40 5.12
N ALA A 4 11.10 1.48 4.76
CA ALA A 4 12.38 1.85 5.36
C ALA A 4 12.20 2.25 6.84
N THR A 5 12.75 1.46 7.76
CA THR A 5 12.97 1.89 9.16
C THR A 5 14.23 2.78 9.23
N PRO A 6 14.36 3.69 10.21
CA PRO A 6 15.58 4.49 10.39
C PRO A 6 16.87 3.66 10.40
N ASP A 7 16.78 2.41 10.86
CA ASP A 7 17.88 1.44 10.89
C ASP A 7 18.25 0.80 9.53
N SER A 8 17.71 1.31 8.41
CA SER A 8 17.89 0.69 7.07
C SER A 8 18.41 1.63 5.97
N PHE A 9 18.67 2.91 6.28
CA PHE A 9 19.25 3.82 5.30
C PHE A 9 20.77 3.64 5.23
N VAL A 10 21.25 3.23 4.06
CA VAL A 10 22.67 3.20 3.72
C VAL A 10 22.92 4.31 2.71
N SER A 11 23.78 5.27 3.08
CA SER A 11 24.20 6.34 2.17
C SER A 11 25.42 5.88 1.38
N HIS A 12 25.50 6.31 0.12
CA HIS A 12 26.61 6.05 -0.76
C HIS A 12 27.01 7.32 -1.49
N ASP A 13 28.27 7.72 -1.36
CA ASP A 13 28.79 8.90 -2.04
C ASP A 13 28.84 8.65 -3.55
N MET A 14 28.33 9.62 -4.32
CA MET A 14 28.44 9.63 -5.77
C MET A 14 29.74 10.33 -6.18
N THR A 15 30.29 9.93 -7.33
CA THR A 15 31.47 10.57 -7.92
C THR A 15 31.05 11.43 -9.10
N LYS A 16 31.52 12.68 -9.15
CA LYS A 16 31.30 13.60 -10.28
C LYS A 16 32.31 13.33 -11.39
N ALA A 17 31.82 13.05 -12.59
CA ALA A 17 32.62 12.92 -13.80
C ALA A 17 32.99 14.29 -14.39
N ALA A 18 33.92 14.31 -15.36
CA ALA A 18 34.42 15.53 -15.99
C ALA A 18 33.34 16.30 -16.79
N ASP A 19 32.32 15.61 -17.28
CA ASP A 19 31.14 16.19 -17.94
C ASP A 19 30.10 16.75 -16.95
N GLY A 20 30.35 16.63 -15.65
CA GLY A 20 29.49 17.10 -14.58
C GLY A 20 28.44 16.11 -14.09
N VAL A 21 28.35 14.90 -14.68
CA VAL A 21 27.41 13.87 -14.27
C VAL A 21 27.89 13.20 -12.98
N TRP A 22 26.98 13.06 -12.00
CA TRP A 22 27.24 12.31 -10.77
C TRP A 22 26.81 10.86 -10.95
N THR A 23 27.68 9.91 -10.58
CA THR A 23 27.39 8.47 -10.70
C THR A 23 27.76 7.72 -9.43
N TRP A 24 26.93 6.74 -9.08
CA TRP A 24 27.26 5.66 -8.17
C TRP A 24 26.72 4.35 -8.74
N LYS A 25 27.40 3.24 -8.46
CA LYS A 25 27.00 1.90 -8.90
C LYS A 25 27.04 0.96 -7.72
N SER A 26 25.93 0.27 -7.46
CA SER A 26 25.86 -0.78 -6.45
C SER A 26 26.58 -2.05 -6.91
N GLU A 27 26.94 -2.90 -5.95
CA GLU A 27 27.15 -4.32 -6.22
C GLU A 27 25.85 -4.98 -6.72
N PRO A 28 25.91 -6.11 -7.43
CA PRO A 28 24.72 -6.85 -7.85
C PRO A 28 23.79 -7.13 -6.67
N MET A 29 22.57 -6.58 -6.76
CA MET A 29 21.56 -6.69 -5.71
C MET A 29 20.74 -7.97 -5.90
N LYS A 30 20.18 -8.49 -4.81
CA LYS A 30 19.27 -9.64 -4.87
C LYS A 30 17.92 -9.22 -5.47
N PRO A 31 17.14 -10.17 -6.03
CA PRO A 31 15.79 -9.88 -6.49
C PRO A 31 14.90 -9.30 -5.37
N ASN A 32 14.45 -8.06 -5.54
CA ASN A 32 13.54 -7.36 -4.64
C ASN A 32 13.13 -6.00 -5.21
N LEU A 33 12.18 -5.33 -4.56
CA LEU A 33 11.93 -3.92 -4.75
C LEU A 33 12.71 -3.11 -3.72
N TYR A 34 13.51 -2.16 -4.18
CA TYR A 34 14.31 -1.26 -3.36
C TYR A 34 13.77 0.17 -3.46
N GLU A 35 13.84 0.90 -2.34
CA GLU A 35 13.48 2.31 -2.23
C GLU A 35 14.75 3.14 -2.04
N TYR A 36 14.88 4.24 -2.78
CA TYR A 36 16.06 5.12 -2.72
C TYR A 36 15.67 6.58 -2.97
N TYR A 37 16.60 7.50 -2.74
CA TYR A 37 16.51 8.92 -3.07
C TYR A 37 17.93 9.48 -3.26
N PHE A 38 18.04 10.65 -3.86
CA PHE A 38 19.29 11.41 -3.90
C PHE A 38 19.31 12.45 -2.78
N ASP A 39 20.47 12.61 -2.14
CA ASP A 39 20.78 13.77 -1.32
C ASP A 39 21.68 14.70 -2.14
N VAL A 40 21.17 15.87 -2.49
CA VAL A 40 21.87 16.88 -3.28
C VAL A 40 22.07 18.09 -2.38
N ASP A 41 23.28 18.23 -1.82
CA ASP A 41 23.65 19.32 -0.93
C ASP A 41 22.68 19.49 0.28
N GLY A 42 22.21 18.37 0.85
CA GLY A 42 21.25 18.35 1.95
C GLY A 42 19.78 18.37 1.52
N PHE A 43 19.50 18.47 0.22
CA PHE A 43 18.16 18.38 -0.33
C PHE A 43 17.83 16.96 -0.81
N ARG A 44 16.79 16.37 -0.22
CA ARG A 44 16.28 15.07 -0.68
C ARG A 44 15.50 15.25 -1.99
N SER A 45 15.96 14.58 -3.05
CA SER A 45 15.29 14.51 -4.35
C SER A 45 14.93 13.07 -4.73
N VAL A 46 13.82 12.91 -5.43
CA VAL A 46 13.55 11.71 -6.21
C VAL A 46 14.50 11.62 -7.42
N ASP A 47 14.64 10.43 -7.98
CA ASP A 47 15.21 10.26 -9.31
C ASP A 47 14.20 10.69 -10.37
N THR A 48 14.53 11.76 -11.10
CA THR A 48 13.74 12.29 -12.21
C THR A 48 13.96 11.50 -13.51
N GLY A 49 15.00 10.66 -13.57
CA GLY A 49 15.26 9.72 -14.66
C GLY A 49 14.54 8.37 -14.51
N SER A 50 14.01 8.07 -13.32
CA SER A 50 13.22 6.86 -13.08
C SER A 50 11.74 7.07 -13.39
N ARG A 51 11.09 6.03 -13.93
CA ARG A 51 9.63 5.99 -14.10
C ARG A 51 8.86 5.59 -12.83
N TYR A 52 9.57 5.24 -11.76
CA TYR A 52 9.00 4.64 -10.56
C TYR A 52 9.26 5.51 -9.34
N GLN A 53 8.52 6.61 -9.20
CA GLN A 53 8.41 7.32 -7.92
C GLN A 53 7.48 6.54 -6.99
N LYS A 54 7.76 6.56 -5.68
CA LYS A 54 6.82 5.98 -4.71
C LYS A 54 5.62 6.92 -4.56
N PRO A 55 4.38 6.48 -4.83
CA PRO A 55 3.19 7.33 -4.79
C PRO A 55 2.66 7.49 -3.36
N GLN A 56 3.53 7.88 -2.44
CA GLN A 56 3.21 8.22 -1.06
C GLN A 56 2.80 9.69 -0.95
N ARG A 57 2.27 10.10 0.21
CA ARG A 57 1.72 11.47 0.38
C ARG A 57 2.77 12.56 0.17
N GLN A 58 3.99 12.35 0.64
CA GLN A 58 5.15 13.19 0.34
C GLN A 58 6.08 12.46 -0.62
N VAL A 59 5.94 12.70 -1.92
CA VAL A 59 6.78 12.06 -2.94
C VAL A 59 8.23 12.55 -2.81
N ASN A 60 9.06 11.73 -2.17
CA ASN A 60 10.47 12.05 -1.90
C ASN A 60 11.41 10.84 -2.03
N THR A 61 10.89 9.71 -2.50
CA THR A 61 11.66 8.51 -2.83
C THR A 61 11.25 7.92 -4.18
N SER A 62 12.17 7.15 -4.74
CA SER A 62 12.04 6.39 -5.97
C SER A 62 12.20 4.91 -5.67
N LEU A 63 11.68 4.08 -6.57
CA LEU A 63 11.70 2.64 -6.48
C LEU A 63 12.52 2.07 -7.63
N ILE A 64 13.21 0.96 -7.36
CA ILE A 64 13.89 0.16 -8.37
C ILE A 64 13.59 -1.32 -8.11
N LEU A 65 13.06 -2.00 -9.12
CA LEU A 65 12.81 -3.44 -9.07
C LEU A 65 14.02 -4.17 -9.64
N VAL A 66 14.64 -5.01 -8.82
CA VAL A 66 15.61 -6.01 -9.26
C VAL A 66 14.83 -7.31 -9.50
N PRO A 67 14.75 -7.81 -10.74
CA PRO A 67 13.89 -8.94 -11.09
C PRO A 67 14.42 -10.26 -10.54
N GLY A 68 13.55 -11.27 -10.51
CA GLY A 68 13.83 -12.64 -10.07
C GLY A 68 13.04 -13.07 -8.83
N SER A 69 11.87 -12.48 -8.58
CA SER A 69 11.10 -12.70 -7.34
C SER A 69 9.59 -12.82 -7.59
N ILE A 70 8.80 -13.01 -6.52
CA ILE A 70 7.33 -13.01 -6.58
C ILE A 70 6.75 -11.63 -6.94
N LEU A 71 7.59 -10.59 -6.89
CA LEU A 71 7.21 -9.22 -7.21
C LEU A 71 7.20 -8.96 -8.70
N ASP A 72 7.68 -9.87 -9.55
CA ASP A 72 7.81 -9.64 -10.98
C ASP A 72 6.46 -9.74 -11.70
N ASP A 73 6.33 -9.01 -12.82
CA ASP A 73 5.27 -9.28 -13.78
C ASP A 73 5.64 -10.55 -14.55
N ARG A 74 4.90 -11.65 -14.33
CA ARG A 74 5.14 -12.96 -14.94
C ARG A 74 4.06 -13.29 -15.95
N GLU A 75 4.35 -14.24 -16.85
CA GLU A 75 3.38 -14.77 -17.81
C GLU A 75 2.36 -15.70 -17.11
N VAL A 76 1.42 -15.11 -16.38
CA VAL A 76 0.34 -15.79 -15.65
C VAL A 76 -0.99 -15.09 -15.94
N ALA A 77 -2.11 -15.71 -15.55
CA ALA A 77 -3.39 -15.02 -15.61
C ALA A 77 -3.40 -13.84 -14.62
N HIS A 78 -3.79 -12.66 -15.11
CA HIS A 78 -3.78 -11.43 -14.32
C HIS A 78 -5.16 -11.08 -13.78
N GLY A 79 -5.20 -10.67 -12.52
CA GLY A 79 -6.38 -10.08 -11.91
C GLY A 79 -6.61 -8.65 -12.38
N ASP A 80 -7.83 -8.15 -12.17
CA ASP A 80 -8.14 -6.74 -12.41
C ASP A 80 -7.81 -5.91 -11.15
N LEU A 81 -7.22 -4.74 -11.35
CA LEU A 81 -7.18 -3.70 -10.32
C LEU A 81 -8.20 -2.62 -10.64
N ARG A 82 -9.16 -2.42 -9.73
CA ARG A 82 -10.25 -1.46 -9.88
C ARG A 82 -10.15 -0.35 -8.84
N THR A 83 -10.26 0.90 -9.26
CA THR A 83 -10.39 2.04 -8.34
C THR A 83 -11.87 2.34 -8.14
N LEU A 84 -12.33 2.36 -6.89
CA LEU A 84 -13.69 2.72 -6.55
C LEU A 84 -13.72 4.07 -5.83
N THR A 85 -14.60 4.96 -6.26
CA THR A 85 -14.92 6.20 -5.56
C THR A 85 -16.27 6.04 -4.84
N TYR A 86 -16.35 6.53 -3.60
CA TYR A 86 -17.56 6.48 -2.78
C TYR A 86 -17.58 7.63 -1.76
N HIS A 87 -18.78 8.00 -1.34
CA HIS A 87 -18.98 8.90 -0.23
C HIS A 87 -18.90 8.13 1.10
N SER A 88 -17.92 8.43 1.95
CA SER A 88 -17.88 7.90 3.32
C SER A 88 -18.79 8.72 4.22
N LYS A 89 -19.80 8.09 4.81
CA LYS A 89 -20.65 8.71 5.82
C LYS A 89 -19.92 8.86 7.15
N ALA A 90 -19.04 7.90 7.47
CA ALA A 90 -18.26 7.92 8.71
C ALA A 90 -17.34 9.14 8.79
N LEU A 91 -16.78 9.55 7.65
CA LEU A 91 -15.81 10.65 7.53
C LEU A 91 -16.39 11.91 6.86
N ASN A 92 -17.60 11.83 6.30
CA ASN A 92 -18.26 12.90 5.55
C ASN A 92 -17.39 13.46 4.41
N ALA A 93 -16.82 12.56 3.61
CA ALA A 93 -15.90 12.91 2.52
C ALA A 93 -16.00 11.93 1.34
N GLU A 94 -15.68 12.41 0.14
CA GLU A 94 -15.47 11.55 -1.02
C GLU A 94 -14.11 10.84 -0.89
N ARG A 95 -14.12 9.51 -0.98
CA ARG A 95 -12.95 8.67 -0.79
C ARG A 95 -12.76 7.71 -1.95
N ARG A 96 -11.54 7.19 -2.06
CA ARG A 96 -11.15 6.22 -3.06
C ARG A 96 -10.47 5.03 -2.41
N LEU A 97 -10.72 3.85 -2.95
CA LEU A 97 -10.03 2.62 -2.58
C LEU A 97 -9.71 1.80 -3.82
N TYR A 98 -8.79 0.85 -3.67
CA TYR A 98 -8.43 -0.09 -4.73
C TYR A 98 -8.96 -1.48 -4.40
N VAL A 99 -9.39 -2.21 -5.42
CA VAL A 99 -9.84 -3.60 -5.32
C VAL A 99 -9.11 -4.43 -6.36
N TRP A 100 -8.31 -5.39 -5.91
CA TRP A 100 -7.83 -6.45 -6.78
C TRP A 100 -8.83 -7.61 -6.78
N THR A 101 -9.21 -8.07 -7.97
CA THR A 101 -10.06 -9.25 -8.15
C THR A 101 -9.29 -10.33 -8.89
N PRO A 102 -9.47 -11.63 -8.56
CA PRO A 102 -8.71 -12.69 -9.20
C PRO A 102 -9.03 -12.78 -10.70
N PRO A 103 -8.13 -13.37 -11.51
CA PRO A 103 -8.33 -13.51 -12.94
C PRO A 103 -9.69 -14.17 -13.27
N GLY A 104 -10.42 -13.59 -14.22
CA GLY A 104 -11.72 -14.11 -14.66
C GLY A 104 -12.88 -13.84 -13.69
N TYR A 105 -12.70 -13.04 -12.64
CA TYR A 105 -13.79 -12.68 -11.73
C TYR A 105 -14.91 -11.92 -12.46
N SER A 106 -16.09 -12.54 -12.51
CA SER A 106 -17.30 -12.01 -13.16
C SER A 106 -18.40 -11.57 -12.19
N GLY A 107 -18.21 -11.80 -10.88
CA GLY A 107 -19.26 -11.62 -9.87
C GLY A 107 -20.30 -12.74 -9.84
N THR A 108 -20.11 -13.82 -10.61
CA THR A 108 -20.96 -15.03 -10.57
C THR A 108 -20.19 -16.19 -9.92
N GLY A 109 -20.91 -17.14 -9.32
CA GLY A 109 -20.32 -18.33 -8.68
C GLY A 109 -20.29 -18.24 -7.16
N ASP A 110 -19.34 -18.93 -6.53
CA ASP A 110 -19.22 -18.93 -5.07
C ASP A 110 -18.70 -17.58 -4.56
N PRO A 111 -19.26 -17.05 -3.45
CA PRO A 111 -18.79 -15.80 -2.86
C PRO A 111 -17.33 -15.91 -2.41
N LEU A 112 -16.50 -14.94 -2.80
CA LEU A 112 -15.07 -14.93 -2.47
C LEU A 112 -14.80 -14.41 -1.04
N PRO A 113 -13.80 -14.93 -0.32
CA PRO A 113 -13.28 -14.26 0.87
C PRO A 113 -12.63 -12.91 0.50
N VAL A 114 -12.55 -12.00 1.47
CA VAL A 114 -12.01 -10.65 1.29
C VAL A 114 -10.89 -10.37 2.27
N LEU A 115 -9.75 -9.93 1.75
CA LEU A 115 -8.65 -9.36 2.52
C LEU A 115 -8.71 -7.83 2.43
N TYR A 116 -8.94 -7.17 3.56
CA TYR A 116 -8.73 -5.72 3.69
C TYR A 116 -7.26 -5.47 4.07
N PHE A 117 -6.55 -4.65 3.29
CA PHE A 117 -5.13 -4.40 3.48
C PHE A 117 -4.88 -2.91 3.77
N TYR A 118 -4.42 -2.61 4.99
CA TYR A 118 -4.10 -1.25 5.41
C TYR A 118 -2.63 -0.89 5.12
N HIS A 119 -2.41 0.30 4.55
CA HIS A 119 -1.07 0.83 4.31
C HIS A 119 -0.49 1.51 5.55
N GLY A 120 0.79 1.88 5.50
CA GLY A 120 1.47 2.57 6.60
C GLY A 120 1.07 4.05 6.69
N PHE A 121 1.32 4.68 7.84
CA PHE A 121 1.20 6.14 7.91
C PHE A 121 2.19 6.84 6.96
N GLY A 122 1.75 7.90 6.26
CA GLY A 122 2.53 8.65 5.26
C GLY A 122 2.59 8.01 3.87
N ASP A 123 2.21 6.73 3.78
CA ASP A 123 1.92 6.03 2.53
C ASP A 123 0.53 6.42 2.00
N SER A 124 0.10 5.82 0.91
CA SER A 124 -1.25 5.91 0.35
C SER A 124 -1.76 4.53 -0.09
N GLY A 125 -3.05 4.42 -0.41
CA GLY A 125 -3.59 3.21 -1.04
C GLY A 125 -2.83 2.84 -2.32
N LEU A 126 -2.41 3.83 -3.13
CA LEU A 126 -1.65 3.60 -4.35
C LEU A 126 -0.23 3.08 -4.06
N SER A 127 0.40 3.54 -2.98
CA SER A 127 1.72 3.01 -2.61
C SER A 127 1.66 1.54 -2.15
N ALA A 128 0.55 1.11 -1.53
CA ALA A 128 0.35 -0.31 -1.23
C ALA A 128 0.18 -1.14 -2.50
N ILE A 129 -0.40 -0.58 -3.58
CA ILE A 129 -0.44 -1.22 -4.88
C ILE A 129 0.96 -1.26 -5.53
N ASP A 130 1.60 -0.10 -5.68
CA ASP A 130 2.81 0.04 -6.49
C ASP A 130 4.07 -0.45 -5.76
N GLN A 131 4.29 0.01 -4.52
CA GLN A 131 5.41 -0.46 -3.69
C GLN A 131 5.12 -1.85 -3.11
N GLY A 132 3.89 -2.09 -2.65
CA GLY A 132 3.51 -3.39 -2.10
C GLY A 132 3.43 -4.49 -3.15
N ARG A 133 3.37 -4.13 -4.45
CA ARG A 133 3.25 -5.06 -5.59
C ARG A 133 2.10 -6.03 -5.40
N ILE A 134 0.99 -5.57 -4.80
CA ILE A 134 -0.15 -6.42 -4.43
C ILE A 134 -0.66 -7.19 -5.66
N PRO A 135 -0.95 -6.56 -6.82
CA PRO A 135 -1.42 -7.31 -7.99
C PRO A 135 -0.48 -8.44 -8.39
N GLN A 136 0.83 -8.18 -8.47
CA GLN A 136 1.81 -9.18 -8.88
C GLN A 136 1.97 -10.31 -7.87
N ILE A 137 2.00 -9.98 -6.58
CA ILE A 137 2.05 -10.99 -5.52
C ILE A 137 0.81 -11.89 -5.59
N MET A 138 -0.37 -11.30 -5.73
CA MET A 138 -1.63 -12.03 -5.75
C MET A 138 -1.76 -12.91 -7.00
N ASP A 139 -1.44 -12.38 -8.18
CA ASP A 139 -1.43 -13.13 -9.44
C ASP A 139 -0.45 -14.32 -9.36
N ASN A 140 0.79 -14.06 -8.95
CA ASN A 140 1.84 -15.07 -8.93
C ASN A 140 1.58 -16.16 -7.87
N LEU A 141 1.12 -15.78 -6.66
CA LEU A 141 0.78 -16.77 -5.63
C LEU A 141 -0.43 -17.61 -6.02
N LEU A 142 -1.40 -17.03 -6.72
CA LEU A 142 -2.57 -17.75 -7.22
C LEU A 142 -2.18 -18.73 -8.32
N ALA A 143 -1.36 -18.30 -9.28
CA ALA A 143 -0.82 -19.17 -10.34
C ALA A 143 0.05 -20.31 -9.79
N GLU A 144 0.78 -20.07 -8.69
CA GLU A 144 1.54 -21.10 -7.96
C GLU A 144 0.66 -22.01 -7.08
N GLY A 145 -0.65 -21.77 -6.99
CA GLY A 145 -1.58 -22.55 -6.15
C GLY A 145 -1.37 -22.37 -4.64
N LYS A 146 -0.66 -21.31 -4.22
CA LYS A 146 -0.31 -21.05 -2.82
C LYS A 146 -1.41 -20.30 -2.05
N ILE A 147 -2.34 -19.69 -2.76
CA ILE A 147 -3.51 -19.03 -2.19
C ILE A 147 -4.77 -19.49 -2.90
N LYS A 148 -5.92 -19.37 -2.21
CA LYS A 148 -7.24 -19.51 -2.84
C LYS A 148 -7.64 -18.18 -3.49
N PRO A 149 -8.50 -18.19 -4.53
CA PRO A 149 -9.10 -16.96 -5.05
C PRO A 149 -9.76 -16.13 -3.93
N MET A 150 -9.47 -14.83 -3.90
CA MET A 150 -9.99 -13.90 -2.91
C MET A 150 -10.03 -12.48 -3.49
N LEU A 151 -10.82 -11.58 -2.91
CA LEU A 151 -10.71 -10.16 -3.18
C LEU A 151 -9.64 -9.54 -2.26
N VAL A 152 -8.88 -8.56 -2.76
CA VAL A 152 -8.05 -7.70 -1.91
C VAL A 152 -8.52 -6.26 -2.03
N VAL A 153 -8.89 -5.66 -0.90
CA VAL A 153 -9.40 -4.29 -0.81
C VAL A 153 -8.39 -3.45 -0.07
N VAL A 154 -7.91 -2.39 -0.72
CA VAL A 154 -6.88 -1.49 -0.20
C VAL A 154 -7.50 -0.10 -0.02
N PRO A 155 -8.04 0.22 1.16
CA PRO A 155 -8.54 1.55 1.46
C PRO A 155 -7.38 2.52 1.71
N ASP A 156 -7.66 3.82 1.57
CA ASP A 156 -6.78 4.86 2.12
C ASP A 156 -7.08 5.02 3.61
N THR A 157 -6.08 4.82 4.47
CA THR A 157 -6.25 4.75 5.92
C THR A 157 -5.83 6.02 6.65
N GLU A 158 -5.38 7.05 5.94
CA GLU A 158 -5.32 8.40 6.52
C GLU A 158 -6.66 9.08 6.23
N THR A 159 -7.41 9.36 7.29
CA THR A 159 -8.82 9.72 7.18
C THR A 159 -9.05 11.20 6.96
N ASP A 160 -8.06 12.03 7.29
CA ASP A 160 -8.09 13.48 7.22
C ASP A 160 -9.34 14.10 7.88
N ILE A 161 -9.87 13.44 8.92
CA ILE A 161 -10.92 14.04 9.75
C ILE A 161 -10.36 15.28 10.46
N PRO A 162 -11.19 16.30 10.75
CA PRO A 162 -10.72 17.53 11.38
C PRO A 162 -9.90 17.32 12.66
N GLU A 163 -10.24 16.29 13.44
CA GLU A 163 -9.59 15.94 14.70
C GLU A 163 -8.27 15.17 14.51
N ALA A 164 -7.97 14.69 13.31
CA ALA A 164 -6.81 13.86 13.00
C ALA A 164 -6.24 14.22 11.61
N VAL A 165 -5.84 15.47 11.43
CA VAL A 165 -4.99 15.93 10.31
C VAL A 165 -3.54 15.92 10.78
N ALA A 166 -2.67 15.17 10.10
CA ALA A 166 -1.32 14.87 10.58
C ALA A 166 -0.45 16.11 10.84
N GLU A 167 -0.62 17.14 10.02
CA GLU A 167 0.09 18.42 10.06
C GLU A 167 -0.21 19.20 11.35
N ASN A 168 -1.37 18.96 11.97
CA ASN A 168 -1.77 19.63 13.21
C ASN A 168 -1.12 19.03 14.47
N PHE A 169 -0.35 17.94 14.33
CA PHE A 169 0.28 17.25 15.45
C PHE A 169 1.81 17.25 15.33
N PRO A 170 2.54 17.65 16.39
CA PRO A 170 3.99 17.54 16.43
C PRO A 170 4.44 16.09 16.17
N PRO A 171 5.45 15.84 15.30
CA PRO A 171 5.83 14.48 14.93
C PRO A 171 6.10 13.54 16.12
N GLN A 172 6.67 14.06 17.20
CA GLN A 172 7.00 13.30 18.42
C GLN A 172 5.76 12.91 19.24
N GLU A 173 4.67 13.68 19.12
CA GLU A 173 3.41 13.49 19.85
C GLU A 173 2.43 12.59 19.09
N ARG A 174 2.56 12.48 17.75
CA ARG A 174 1.60 11.78 16.86
C ARG A 174 1.24 10.37 17.33
N ARG A 175 2.19 9.64 17.94
CA ARG A 175 1.95 8.29 18.42
C ARG A 175 0.90 8.20 19.53
N LYS A 176 0.83 9.22 20.38
CA LYS A 176 -0.09 9.27 21.52
C LYS A 176 -1.43 9.95 21.18
N THR A 177 -1.42 10.84 20.18
CA THR A 177 -2.56 11.70 19.84
C THR A 177 -3.18 11.33 18.50
N PHE A 178 -2.51 11.65 17.40
CA PHE A 178 -2.99 11.46 16.04
C PHE A 178 -3.30 9.99 15.70
N TYR A 179 -2.37 9.06 15.94
CA TYR A 179 -2.52 7.66 15.50
C TYR A 179 -3.77 6.96 16.07
N PRO A 180 -4.08 7.06 17.38
CA PRO A 180 -5.33 6.51 17.91
C PRO A 180 -6.59 7.08 17.26
N LEU A 181 -6.65 8.40 17.04
CA LEU A 181 -7.82 9.08 16.46
C LEU A 181 -8.04 8.69 15.00
N ASN A 182 -6.96 8.72 14.21
CA ASN A 182 -7.01 8.32 12.81
C ASN A 182 -7.40 6.84 12.65
N ALA A 183 -6.85 5.95 13.48
CA ALA A 183 -7.18 4.52 13.44
C ALA A 183 -8.66 4.27 13.77
N GLN A 184 -9.19 4.95 14.80
CA GLN A 184 -10.61 4.85 15.14
C GLN A 184 -11.51 5.31 14.00
N ALA A 185 -11.13 6.39 13.32
CA ALA A 185 -11.85 6.90 12.16
C ALA A 185 -11.80 5.92 10.97
N ALA A 186 -10.63 5.35 10.69
CA ALA A 186 -10.43 4.38 9.60
C ALA A 186 -11.21 3.09 9.85
N ASP A 187 -11.21 2.60 11.09
CA ASP A 187 -11.98 1.42 11.47
C ASP A 187 -13.48 1.68 11.41
N LYS A 188 -13.94 2.87 11.81
CA LYS A 188 -15.35 3.29 11.65
C LYS A 188 -15.74 3.32 10.16
N GLU A 189 -14.90 3.89 9.31
CA GLU A 189 -15.11 3.91 7.86
C GLU A 189 -15.17 2.50 7.27
N LEU A 190 -14.21 1.64 7.64
CA LEU A 190 -14.18 0.25 7.17
C LEU A 190 -15.50 -0.47 7.47
N MET A 191 -15.97 -0.36 8.71
CA MET A 191 -17.15 -1.08 9.19
C MET A 191 -18.46 -0.51 8.67
N GLN A 192 -18.57 0.82 8.55
CA GLN A 192 -19.83 1.50 8.23
C GLN A 192 -20.03 1.76 6.73
N ASP A 193 -18.94 1.94 5.98
CA ASP A 193 -18.98 2.36 4.59
C ASP A 193 -18.36 1.32 3.65
N ILE A 194 -17.13 0.87 3.93
CA ILE A 194 -16.34 0.07 2.98
C ILE A 194 -16.83 -1.37 2.88
N ILE A 195 -17.02 -2.07 4.01
CA ILE A 195 -17.55 -3.44 4.00
C ILE A 195 -18.92 -3.48 3.29
N PRO A 196 -19.90 -2.60 3.61
CA PRO A 196 -21.16 -2.53 2.87
C PRO A 196 -21.00 -2.22 1.38
N LEU A 197 -20.08 -1.33 1.00
CA LEU A 197 -19.78 -1.03 -0.41
C LEU A 197 -19.29 -2.27 -1.17
N ILE A 198 -18.36 -3.02 -0.57
CA ILE A 198 -17.80 -4.24 -1.17
C ILE A 198 -18.85 -5.34 -1.24
N ASP A 199 -19.62 -5.57 -0.17
CA ASP A 199 -20.72 -6.53 -0.11
C ASP A 199 -21.80 -6.24 -1.19
N ALA A 200 -21.98 -4.97 -1.57
CA ALA A 200 -22.96 -4.55 -2.58
C ALA A 200 -22.44 -4.64 -4.03
N ARG A 201 -21.13 -4.49 -4.24
CA ARG A 201 -20.51 -4.44 -5.57
C ARG A 201 -19.88 -5.75 -6.02
N PHE A 202 -19.60 -6.65 -5.09
CA PHE A 202 -18.89 -7.90 -5.36
C PHE A 202 -19.62 -9.08 -4.70
N ASN A 203 -19.53 -10.25 -5.34
CA ASN A 203 -20.00 -11.51 -4.77
C ASN A 203 -18.96 -12.03 -3.78
N VAL A 204 -19.10 -11.60 -2.52
CA VAL A 204 -18.16 -11.89 -1.44
C VAL A 204 -18.84 -12.53 -0.23
N ARG A 205 -18.06 -13.25 0.57
CA ARG A 205 -18.50 -13.80 1.85
C ARG A 205 -18.80 -12.68 2.84
N LYS A 206 -19.90 -12.87 3.58
CA LYS A 206 -20.42 -11.88 4.55
C LYS A 206 -20.21 -12.29 6.00
N ASP A 207 -19.78 -13.52 6.22
CA ASP A 207 -19.47 -14.08 7.54
C ASP A 207 -18.03 -13.72 7.98
N ALA A 208 -17.75 -13.86 9.28
CA ALA A 208 -16.47 -13.46 9.86
C ALA A 208 -15.28 -14.27 9.31
N ASP A 209 -15.45 -15.58 9.10
CA ASP A 209 -14.42 -16.46 8.54
C ASP A 209 -14.10 -16.15 7.06
N GLY A 210 -14.92 -15.29 6.43
CA GLY A 210 -14.74 -14.81 5.06
C GLY A 210 -13.98 -13.50 4.96
N ARG A 211 -13.62 -12.89 6.09
CA ARG A 211 -13.00 -11.56 6.14
C ARG A 211 -11.69 -11.60 6.90
N ALA A 212 -10.64 -11.06 6.29
CA ALA A 212 -9.35 -10.86 6.91
C ALA A 212 -8.96 -9.39 6.87
N LEU A 213 -8.23 -8.95 7.89
CA LEU A 213 -7.57 -7.64 7.92
C LEU A 213 -6.07 -7.87 8.09
N ALA A 214 -5.28 -7.29 7.20
CA ALA A 214 -3.84 -7.25 7.31
C ALA A 214 -3.36 -5.81 7.14
N ALA A 215 -2.11 -5.54 7.55
CA ALA A 215 -1.53 -4.25 7.26
C ALA A 215 -0.01 -4.26 7.24
N SER A 216 0.56 -3.17 6.72
CA SER A 216 1.97 -2.89 6.84
C SER A 216 2.35 -2.61 8.31
N ARG A 217 3.64 -2.79 8.65
CA ARG A 217 4.16 -2.60 10.02
C ARG A 217 3.91 -1.21 10.61
N ARG A 218 3.66 -0.21 9.76
CA ARG A 218 3.38 1.19 10.14
C ARG A 218 1.90 1.53 10.15
N ALA A 219 1.05 0.58 9.79
CA ALA A 219 -0.37 0.74 9.96
C ALA A 219 -0.72 0.65 11.44
N VAL A 220 -1.65 1.49 11.88
CA VAL A 220 -2.17 1.47 13.24
C VAL A 220 -3.27 0.40 13.28
N ILE A 221 -2.90 -0.87 13.52
CA ILE A 221 -3.88 -1.96 13.61
C ILE A 221 -4.26 -2.19 15.08
N ARG A 222 -5.56 -2.31 15.35
CA ARG A 222 -6.08 -3.08 16.49
C ARG A 222 -6.61 -4.43 16.00
N ARG A 223 -6.45 -5.48 16.81
CA ARG A 223 -7.01 -6.80 16.50
C ARG A 223 -8.54 -6.69 16.50
N TRP A 224 -9.17 -7.06 15.40
CA TRP A 224 -10.62 -7.13 15.26
C TRP A 224 -11.07 -8.60 15.36
N PHE A 225 -12.29 -8.80 15.87
CA PHE A 225 -13.00 -10.04 16.24
C PHE A 225 -12.77 -10.53 17.69
N PRO A 226 -13.78 -10.37 18.58
CA PRO A 226 -13.93 -11.23 19.76
C PRO A 226 -14.38 -12.64 19.31
N GLU A 227 -14.11 -13.63 20.17
CA GLU A 227 -14.55 -15.03 20.03
C GLU A 227 -16.05 -15.18 19.77
#